data_AF-A0A7S1D0J2-F1
#
_entry.id   AF-A0A7S1D0J2-F1
#
_cell.length_a   1.000
_cell.length_b   1.000
_cell.length_c   1.000
_cell.angle_alpha   90.00
_cell.angle_beta   90.00
_cell.angle_gamma   90.00
#
_symmetry.space_group_name_H-M   'P 1'
#
loop_
_entity.id
_entity.type
_entity.pdbx_description
1 polymer ?
#
loop_
_entity_poly.entity_id
_entity_poly.type
_entity_poly.pdbx_seq_one_letter_code
_entity_poly.pdbx_strand_id
1 'polypeptide(L)'
;IVPFTITIRGLKKKNEEREVVEHWKTEGTALVEEEEVETGVVDEDQEDVKMWQQITKAIPLLILSGFCLGVHFTAWVYSLRMTSLTHSLLWVSMAPVLINGCTWIAFLACLTKTHPSLLESVGTIVGLSGAMIILLDVGKGTKSSKAGYHHATFEGDMVAFLGSATVAVYLVIGQHLRRWMPLWIYTFTIIFVAYSTSLSLSFLLGENPSLSMVFGFLRQPYLPYALYLGAGPGLGGHVMINFLIKFVSPLTISTAMTSEPFIGSILGYVVGLQEVPQFFTWLGGAILLLGLYIIVNGEEQRNDREEQQTSTEALS
;
A
#
# COMPACT_ATOMS: atom_id res chain seq x y z
N ILE A 1 -28.03 9.96 -11.28
CA ILE A 1 -27.39 10.33 -9.99
C ILE A 1 -28.12 11.56 -9.48
N VAL A 2 -28.99 11.40 -8.50
CA VAL A 2 -29.85 12.46 -7.93
C VAL A 2 -29.14 13.01 -6.68
N PRO A 3 -28.96 14.33 -6.52
CA PRO A 3 -28.46 14.90 -5.27
C PRO A 3 -29.63 15.22 -4.32
N PHE A 4 -29.51 14.78 -3.08
CA PHE A 4 -30.42 15.11 -1.98
C PHE A 4 -30.03 16.49 -1.41
N THR A 5 -30.97 17.43 -1.34
CA THR A 5 -30.82 18.72 -0.67
C THR A 5 -31.87 18.80 0.43
N ILE A 6 -31.45 18.87 1.69
CA ILE A 6 -32.34 19.12 2.83
C ILE A 6 -32.39 20.63 3.07
N THR A 7 -33.61 21.17 2.97
CA THR A 7 -33.96 22.56 3.29
C THR A 7 -34.41 22.63 4.75
N ILE A 8 -33.84 23.54 5.56
CA ILE A 8 -34.41 23.94 6.86
C ILE A 8 -34.91 25.38 6.74
N ARG A 9 -36.17 25.60 7.11
CA ARG A 9 -36.89 26.89 7.02
C ARG A 9 -37.46 27.25 8.39
N GLY A 10 -37.22 28.50 8.82
CA GLY A 10 -37.93 29.19 9.91
C GLY A 10 -37.06 29.44 11.17
N LEU A 11 -37.09 30.58 11.88
CA LEU A 11 -37.96 31.76 11.88
C LEU A 11 -37.24 32.95 12.55
N LYS A 12 -37.34 34.13 11.91
CA LYS A 12 -37.76 35.43 12.48
C LYS A 12 -37.24 35.87 13.87
N LYS A 13 -36.02 36.43 13.91
CA LYS A 13 -35.57 37.46 14.88
C LYS A 13 -34.32 38.14 14.29
N LYS A 14 -34.46 39.21 13.48
CA LYS A 14 -33.34 39.64 12.59
C LYS A 14 -33.08 41.15 12.43
N ASN A 15 -33.58 42.01 13.33
CA ASN A 15 -33.31 43.45 13.20
C ASN A 15 -32.56 44.12 14.36
N GLU A 16 -32.60 43.62 15.59
CA GLU A 16 -31.81 44.23 16.69
C GLU A 16 -30.41 43.61 16.86
N GLU A 17 -30.24 42.32 16.52
CA GLU A 17 -28.91 41.69 16.55
C GLU A 17 -28.00 42.14 15.40
N ARG A 18 -28.53 42.75 14.33
CA ARG A 18 -27.68 43.17 13.20
C ARG A 18 -26.80 44.36 13.52
N GLU A 19 -27.28 45.35 14.26
CA GLU A 19 -26.45 46.52 14.60
C GLU A 19 -25.36 46.19 15.61
N VAL A 20 -25.66 45.30 16.57
CA VAL A 20 -24.65 44.77 17.49
C VAL A 20 -23.64 43.91 16.73
N VAL A 21 -24.09 43.00 15.86
CA VAL A 21 -23.18 42.14 15.06
C VAL A 21 -22.34 42.95 14.07
N GLU A 22 -22.83 44.06 13.52
CA GLU A 22 -22.02 44.91 12.63
C GLU A 22 -20.95 45.70 13.39
N HIS A 23 -21.24 46.23 14.58
CA HIS A 23 -20.23 46.89 15.42
C HIS A 23 -19.11 45.92 15.86
N TRP A 24 -19.48 44.70 16.29
CA TRP A 24 -18.53 43.62 16.62
C TRP A 24 -17.76 43.12 15.39
N LYS A 25 -18.34 43.19 14.18
CA LYS A 25 -17.61 42.83 12.95
C LYS A 25 -16.55 43.86 12.62
N THR A 26 -16.81 45.15 12.76
CA THR A 26 -15.81 46.20 12.48
C THR A 26 -14.66 46.24 13.48
N GLU A 27 -14.94 46.06 14.79
CA GLU A 27 -13.87 45.99 15.79
C GLU A 27 -13.13 44.65 15.77
N GLY A 28 -13.85 43.55 15.52
CA GLY A 28 -13.26 42.22 15.37
C GLY A 28 -12.42 42.07 14.10
N THR A 29 -12.79 42.70 12.98
CA THR A 29 -11.95 42.69 11.76
C THR A 29 -10.72 43.57 11.89
N ALA A 30 -10.79 44.69 12.60
CA ALA A 30 -9.62 45.54 12.85
C ALA A 30 -8.59 44.84 13.77
N LEU A 31 -9.06 44.12 14.80
CA LEU A 31 -8.19 43.34 15.68
C LEU A 31 -7.67 42.06 15.01
N VAL A 32 -8.44 41.44 14.12
CA VAL A 32 -7.97 40.29 13.32
C VAL A 32 -6.98 40.73 12.25
N GLU A 33 -7.14 41.90 11.61
CA GLU A 33 -6.14 42.44 10.68
C GLU A 33 -4.85 42.85 11.40
N GLU A 34 -4.89 43.43 12.60
CA GLU A 34 -3.67 43.73 13.38
C GLU A 34 -3.01 42.46 13.95
N GLU A 35 -3.79 41.45 14.37
CA GLU A 35 -3.25 40.18 14.89
C GLU A 35 -2.74 39.26 13.77
N GLU A 36 -3.34 39.25 12.57
CA GLU A 36 -2.79 38.58 11.37
C GLU A 36 -1.51 39.25 10.85
N VAL A 37 -1.34 40.57 11.06
CA VAL A 37 -0.12 41.28 10.66
C VAL A 37 1.05 41.00 11.63
N GLU A 38 0.79 40.70 12.90
CA GLU A 38 1.84 40.35 13.89
C GLU A 38 2.09 38.83 14.04
N THR A 39 1.13 37.97 13.67
CA THR A 39 1.29 36.51 13.76
C THR A 39 1.56 35.85 12.41
N GLY A 40 2.67 36.26 11.80
CA GLY A 40 3.40 35.44 10.85
C GLY A 40 2.77 35.37 9.46
N VAL A 41 3.11 36.36 8.63
CA VAL A 41 3.39 36.11 7.21
C VAL A 41 4.52 35.09 7.14
N VAL A 42 4.19 33.81 7.29
CA VAL A 42 5.08 32.72 6.90
C VAL A 42 5.10 32.82 5.38
N ASP A 43 6.19 33.40 4.89
CA ASP A 43 6.48 33.60 3.48
C ASP A 43 6.25 32.26 2.73
N GLU A 44 5.18 32.18 1.94
CA GLU A 44 4.75 30.96 1.23
C GLU A 44 5.90 30.41 0.36
N ASP A 45 6.72 31.32 -0.17
CA ASP A 45 7.96 31.04 -0.89
C ASP A 45 9.00 30.28 -0.03
N GLN A 46 9.07 30.53 1.29
CA GLN A 46 10.00 29.81 2.17
C GLN A 46 9.53 28.40 2.53
N GLU A 47 8.23 28.16 2.66
CA GLU A 47 7.70 26.80 2.88
C GLU A 47 7.92 25.92 1.66
N ASP A 48 7.68 26.47 0.47
CA ASP A 48 7.95 25.78 -0.79
C ASP A 48 9.43 25.43 -0.93
N VAL A 49 10.34 26.38 -0.67
CA VAL A 49 11.79 26.12 -0.72
C VAL A 49 12.19 25.02 0.26
N LYS A 50 11.66 25.02 1.50
CA LYS A 50 11.93 23.97 2.49
C LYS A 50 11.40 22.61 2.03
N MET A 51 10.20 22.55 1.46
CA MET A 51 9.62 21.33 0.90
C MET A 51 10.50 20.77 -0.23
N TRP A 52 10.93 21.60 -1.19
CA TRP A 52 11.82 21.18 -2.28
C TRP A 52 13.18 20.69 -1.78
N GLN A 53 13.74 21.33 -0.75
CA GLN A 53 14.97 20.84 -0.11
C GLN A 53 14.79 19.48 0.57
N GLN A 54 13.63 19.23 1.19
CA GLN A 54 13.33 17.91 1.76
C GLN A 54 13.14 16.85 0.67
N ILE A 55 12.43 17.18 -0.42
CA ILE A 55 12.23 16.29 -1.57
C ILE A 55 13.56 15.90 -2.20
N THR A 56 14.45 16.87 -2.43
CA THR A 56 15.77 16.61 -3.04
C THR A 56 16.63 15.69 -2.18
N LYS A 57 16.61 15.87 -0.85
CA LYS A 57 17.27 14.96 0.09
C LYS A 57 16.65 13.55 0.10
N ALA A 58 15.36 13.45 -0.19
CA ALA A 58 14.63 12.18 -0.25
C ALA A 58 14.77 11.43 -1.60
N ILE A 59 15.38 12.04 -2.63
CA ILE A 59 15.57 11.42 -3.96
C ILE A 59 16.20 10.01 -3.88
N PRO A 60 17.27 9.76 -3.10
CA PRO A 60 17.86 8.42 -3.03
C PRO A 60 16.88 7.37 -2.50
N LEU A 61 16.06 7.73 -1.51
CA LEU A 61 15.02 6.86 -0.96
C LEU A 61 13.88 6.66 -1.95
N LEU A 62 13.48 7.68 -2.71
CA LEU A 62 12.52 7.56 -3.80
C LEU A 62 13.00 6.60 -4.90
N ILE A 63 14.25 6.76 -5.34
CA ILE A 63 14.86 5.90 -6.35
C ILE A 63 14.96 4.47 -5.83
N LEU A 64 15.42 4.27 -4.60
CA LEU A 64 15.50 2.94 -3.99
C LEU A 64 14.12 2.29 -3.86
N SER A 65 13.12 3.03 -3.40
CA SER A 65 11.73 2.58 -3.29
C SER A 65 11.16 2.15 -4.65
N GLY A 66 11.34 2.98 -5.69
CA GLY A 66 10.91 2.66 -7.05
C GLY A 66 11.67 1.49 -7.66
N PHE A 67 12.98 1.40 -7.42
CA PHE A 67 13.81 0.28 -7.86
C PHE A 67 13.34 -1.04 -7.23
N CYS A 68 13.12 -1.06 -5.91
CA CYS A 68 12.59 -2.22 -5.20
C CYS A 68 11.21 -2.65 -5.75
N LEU A 69 10.33 -1.68 -6.05
CA LEU A 69 9.03 -1.97 -6.66
C LEU A 69 9.17 -2.55 -8.08
N GLY A 70 10.10 -2.04 -8.89
CA GLY A 70 10.40 -2.58 -10.22
C GLY A 70 10.97 -4.01 -10.17
N VAL A 71 11.91 -4.26 -9.24
CA VAL A 71 12.43 -5.61 -8.97
C VAL A 71 11.33 -6.54 -8.51
N HIS A 72 10.42 -6.08 -7.64
CA HIS A 72 9.28 -6.87 -7.18
C HIS A 72 8.43 -7.38 -8.35
N PHE A 73 7.99 -6.48 -9.24
CA PHE A 73 7.17 -6.86 -10.39
C PHE A 73 7.91 -7.80 -11.33
N THR A 74 9.17 -7.50 -11.66
CA THR A 74 9.95 -8.35 -12.55
C THR A 74 10.17 -9.73 -11.93
N ALA A 75 10.55 -9.80 -10.64
CA ALA A 75 10.75 -11.05 -9.95
C ALA A 75 9.46 -11.87 -9.86
N TRP A 76 8.33 -11.25 -9.52
CA TRP A 76 7.04 -11.94 -9.47
C TRP A 76 6.66 -12.52 -10.84
N VAL A 77 6.64 -11.70 -11.90
CA VAL A 77 6.29 -12.15 -13.25
C VAL A 77 7.26 -13.20 -13.77
N TYR A 78 8.56 -13.06 -13.49
CA TYR A 78 9.57 -14.02 -13.90
C TYR A 78 9.43 -15.35 -13.15
N SER A 79 9.12 -15.32 -11.85
CA SER A 79 8.94 -16.53 -11.05
C SER A 79 7.79 -17.41 -11.56
N LEU A 80 6.72 -16.81 -12.11
CA LEU A 80 5.59 -17.55 -12.71
C LEU A 80 6.00 -18.40 -13.91
N ARG A 81 7.14 -18.10 -14.56
CA ARG A 81 7.71 -18.90 -15.65
C ARG A 81 8.61 -20.04 -15.17
N MET A 82 9.04 -20.00 -13.90
CA MET A 82 10.03 -20.93 -13.34
C MET A 82 9.40 -21.92 -12.36
N THR A 83 8.43 -21.50 -11.56
CA THR A 83 7.76 -22.33 -10.54
C THR A 83 6.24 -22.35 -10.76
N SER A 84 5.53 -23.17 -10.00
CA SER A 84 4.06 -23.25 -10.07
C SER A 84 3.40 -21.96 -9.57
N LEU A 85 2.20 -21.66 -10.07
CA LEU A 85 1.41 -20.50 -9.64
C LEU A 85 1.24 -20.45 -8.12
N THR A 86 0.90 -21.58 -7.50
CA THR A 86 0.72 -21.69 -6.05
C THR A 86 2.01 -21.39 -5.28
N HIS A 87 3.15 -21.90 -5.73
CA HIS A 87 4.44 -21.64 -5.07
C HIS A 87 4.86 -20.18 -5.23
N SER A 88 4.74 -19.61 -6.43
CA SER A 88 5.06 -18.19 -6.68
C SER A 88 4.20 -17.28 -5.80
N LEU A 89 2.87 -17.51 -5.74
CA LEU A 89 1.95 -16.73 -4.91
C LEU A 89 2.23 -16.88 -3.41
N LEU A 90 2.61 -18.08 -2.96
CA LEU A 90 3.01 -18.31 -1.57
C LEU A 90 4.21 -17.44 -1.21
N TRP A 91 5.29 -17.56 -1.98
CA TRP A 91 6.57 -16.91 -1.66
C TRP A 91 6.53 -15.40 -1.83
N VAL A 92 5.82 -14.87 -2.83
CA VAL A 92 5.65 -13.42 -2.99
C VAL A 92 4.82 -12.80 -1.86
N SER A 93 3.95 -13.58 -1.21
CA SER A 93 3.09 -13.14 -0.10
C SER A 93 3.77 -13.18 1.27
N MET A 94 5.10 -13.43 1.34
CA MET A 94 5.85 -13.48 2.59
C MET A 94 6.17 -12.10 3.19
N ALA A 95 5.73 -11.02 2.56
CA ALA A 95 6.08 -9.65 2.96
C ALA A 95 5.70 -9.33 4.43
N PRO A 96 4.54 -9.77 4.97
CA PRO A 96 4.22 -9.59 6.38
C PRO A 96 5.25 -10.24 7.32
N VAL A 97 5.70 -11.45 6.99
CA VAL A 97 6.72 -12.18 7.79
C VAL A 97 8.04 -11.44 7.77
N LEU A 98 8.44 -10.94 6.60
CA LEU A 98 9.67 -10.18 6.45
C LEU A 98 9.62 -8.86 7.22
N ILE A 99 8.52 -8.11 7.11
CA ILE A 99 8.33 -6.85 7.84
C ILE A 99 8.36 -7.10 9.35
N ASN A 100 7.56 -8.05 9.84
CA ASN A 100 7.53 -8.39 11.27
C ASN A 100 8.91 -8.88 11.77
N GLY A 101 9.56 -9.76 11.01
CA GLY A 101 10.89 -10.27 11.33
C GLY A 101 11.96 -9.17 11.36
N CYS A 102 11.95 -8.24 10.40
CA CYS A 102 12.85 -7.09 10.39
C CYS A 102 12.63 -6.18 11.61
N THR A 103 11.39 -5.97 12.05
CA THR A 103 11.08 -5.22 13.28
C THR A 103 11.68 -5.90 14.51
N TRP A 104 11.54 -7.22 14.64
CA TRP A 104 12.16 -7.98 15.72
C TRP A 104 13.68 -7.89 15.71
N ILE A 105 14.31 -8.07 14.54
CA ILE A 105 15.76 -7.99 14.39
C ILE A 105 16.24 -6.58 14.76
N ALA A 106 15.57 -5.53 14.30
CA ALA A 106 15.92 -4.15 14.63
C ALA A 106 15.79 -3.88 16.14
N PHE A 107 14.77 -4.43 16.80
CA PHE A 107 14.60 -4.32 18.24
C PHE A 107 15.69 -5.07 19.02
N LEU A 108 15.97 -6.32 18.66
CA LEU A 108 17.01 -7.15 19.28
C LEU A 108 18.42 -6.58 19.08
N ALA A 109 18.67 -5.93 17.94
CA ALA A 109 19.92 -5.24 17.63
C ALA A 109 20.01 -3.83 18.24
N CYS A 110 19.05 -3.41 19.08
CA CYS A 110 18.95 -2.08 19.68
C CYS A 110 18.95 -0.93 18.65
N LEU A 111 18.50 -1.18 17.43
CA LEU A 111 18.39 -0.18 16.35
C LEU A 111 17.09 0.63 16.43
N THR A 112 16.08 0.12 17.13
CA THR A 112 14.82 0.82 17.39
C THR A 112 14.41 0.67 18.86
N LYS A 113 13.73 1.69 19.38
CA LYS A 113 13.07 1.66 20.69
C LYS A 113 11.65 1.08 20.63
N THR A 114 11.09 0.92 19.43
CA THR A 114 9.76 0.35 19.20
C THR A 114 9.75 -1.11 19.62
N HIS A 115 8.92 -1.46 20.59
CA HIS A 115 8.77 -2.83 21.06
C HIS A 115 7.87 -3.62 20.10
N PRO A 116 8.35 -4.71 19.47
CA PRO A 116 7.50 -5.53 18.60
C PRO A 116 6.40 -6.21 19.41
N SER A 117 5.17 -6.21 18.88
CA SER A 117 4.04 -6.83 19.56
C SER A 117 4.01 -8.34 19.29
N LEU A 118 3.84 -9.13 20.35
CA LEU A 118 3.62 -10.58 20.20
C LEU A 118 2.33 -10.87 19.43
N LEU A 119 1.31 -10.02 19.58
CA LEU A 119 0.06 -10.15 18.85
C LEU A 119 0.27 -9.97 17.34
N GLU A 120 1.06 -8.98 16.92
CA GLU A 120 1.43 -8.78 15.50
C GLU A 120 2.11 -10.03 14.93
N SER A 121 2.97 -10.68 15.71
CA SER A 121 3.67 -11.91 15.29
C SER A 121 2.73 -13.11 15.17
N VAL A 122 1.85 -13.30 16.15
CA VAL A 122 0.82 -14.34 16.11
C VAL A 122 -0.13 -14.10 14.94
N GLY A 123 -0.62 -12.87 14.77
CA GLY A 123 -1.50 -12.48 13.68
C GLY A 123 -0.85 -12.67 12.31
N THR A 124 0.46 -12.41 12.18
CA THR A 124 1.24 -12.68 10.95
C THR A 124 1.25 -14.17 10.61
N ILE A 125 1.53 -15.03 11.59
CA ILE A 125 1.56 -16.49 11.39
C ILE A 125 0.16 -17.02 11.04
N VAL A 126 -0.86 -16.57 11.76
CA VAL A 126 -2.26 -16.95 11.51
C VAL A 126 -2.70 -16.49 10.12
N GLY A 127 -2.45 -15.23 9.77
CA GLY A 127 -2.78 -14.65 8.47
C GLY A 127 -2.14 -15.43 7.31
N LEU A 128 -0.85 -15.71 7.45
CA LEU A 128 -0.11 -16.50 6.47
C LEU A 128 -0.64 -17.93 6.35
N SER A 129 -0.98 -18.58 7.46
CA SER A 129 -1.56 -19.93 7.44
C SER A 129 -2.91 -19.95 6.69
N GLY A 130 -3.71 -18.90 6.84
CA GLY A 130 -4.95 -18.72 6.08
C GLY A 130 -4.70 -18.58 4.58
N ALA A 131 -3.72 -17.75 4.20
CA ALA A 131 -3.29 -17.60 2.81
C ALA A 131 -2.81 -18.93 2.20
N MET A 132 -2.02 -19.71 2.94
CA MET A 132 -1.56 -21.04 2.52
C MET A 132 -2.73 -22.01 2.29
N ILE A 133 -3.75 -21.98 3.16
CA ILE A 133 -4.94 -22.84 3.02
C ILE A 133 -5.74 -22.46 1.76
N ILE A 134 -5.93 -21.16 1.48
CA ILE A 134 -6.60 -20.71 0.24
C ILE A 134 -5.90 -21.27 -1.00
N LEU A 135 -4.56 -21.23 -1.01
CA LEU A 135 -3.76 -21.68 -2.15
C LEU A 135 -3.90 -23.18 -2.47
N LEU A 136 -4.38 -24.01 -1.52
CA LEU A 136 -4.66 -25.43 -1.76
C LEU A 136 -5.77 -25.65 -2.81
N ASP A 137 -6.72 -24.72 -2.91
CA ASP A 137 -7.79 -24.77 -3.92
C ASP A 137 -7.32 -24.19 -5.26
N VAL A 138 -6.53 -23.11 -5.23
CA VAL A 138 -5.94 -22.51 -6.44
C VAL A 138 -5.09 -23.53 -7.21
N GLY A 139 -4.33 -24.36 -6.49
CA GLY A 139 -3.52 -25.42 -7.10
C GLY A 139 -4.33 -26.58 -7.71
N LYS A 140 -5.59 -26.77 -7.28
CA LYS A 140 -6.47 -27.85 -7.76
C LYS A 140 -7.42 -27.40 -8.86
N GLY A 141 -7.89 -26.15 -8.83
CA GLY A 141 -8.84 -25.57 -9.78
C GLY A 141 -8.27 -25.34 -11.19
N THR A 142 -6.96 -25.47 -11.36
CA THR A 142 -6.25 -25.24 -12.63
C THR A 142 -6.13 -26.50 -13.51
N LYS A 143 -6.96 -27.54 -13.32
CA LYS A 143 -7.09 -28.65 -14.29
C LYS A 143 -7.62 -28.22 -15.68
N SER A 144 -7.82 -26.92 -15.90
CA SER A 144 -8.08 -26.35 -17.21
C SER A 144 -6.77 -26.22 -18.00
N SER A 145 -6.54 -27.23 -18.82
CA SER A 145 -5.47 -27.39 -19.79
C SER A 145 -5.33 -26.13 -20.66
N LYS A 146 -4.24 -25.35 -20.53
CA LYS A 146 -3.65 -24.50 -21.60
C LYS A 146 -2.46 -23.61 -21.20
N ALA A 147 -2.24 -23.29 -19.92
CA ALA A 147 -1.02 -22.63 -19.46
C ALA A 147 -0.09 -23.67 -18.83
N GLY A 148 1.18 -23.71 -19.26
CA GLY A 148 2.14 -24.73 -18.84
C GLY A 148 2.19 -24.89 -17.32
N TYR A 149 1.87 -26.09 -16.83
CA TYR A 149 2.13 -26.46 -15.46
C TYR A 149 3.65 -26.57 -15.28
N HIS A 150 4.26 -25.52 -14.72
CA HIS A 150 5.63 -25.62 -14.24
C HIS A 150 5.63 -26.38 -12.91
N HIS A 151 6.50 -27.38 -12.79
CA HIS A 151 6.77 -28.01 -11.51
C HIS A 151 7.35 -26.97 -10.55
N ALA A 152 7.12 -27.14 -9.25
CA ALA A 152 7.76 -26.30 -8.25
C ALA A 152 9.28 -26.40 -8.36
N THR A 153 9.96 -25.27 -8.51
CA THR A 153 11.42 -25.21 -8.60
C THR A 153 11.97 -24.29 -7.52
N PHE A 154 13.08 -24.71 -6.91
CA PHE A 154 13.74 -23.90 -5.89
C PHE A 154 14.18 -22.54 -6.42
N GLU A 155 14.68 -22.47 -7.66
CA GLU A 155 15.11 -21.22 -8.28
C GLU A 155 13.94 -20.24 -8.45
N GLY A 156 12.79 -20.71 -8.95
CA GLY A 156 11.60 -19.86 -9.08
C GLY A 156 11.06 -19.40 -7.72
N ASP A 157 11.12 -20.27 -6.71
CA ASP A 157 10.72 -19.95 -5.34
C ASP A 157 11.62 -18.87 -4.72
N MET A 158 12.94 -18.92 -4.95
CA MET A 158 13.87 -17.87 -4.50
C MET A 158 13.65 -16.53 -5.20
N VAL A 159 13.32 -16.54 -6.50
CA VAL A 159 12.96 -15.32 -7.23
C VAL A 159 11.65 -14.73 -6.67
N ALA A 160 10.64 -15.55 -6.42
CA ALA A 160 9.38 -15.07 -5.82
C ALA A 160 9.60 -14.48 -4.43
N PHE A 161 10.43 -15.13 -3.61
CA PHE A 161 10.81 -14.62 -2.29
C PHE A 161 11.60 -13.30 -2.36
N LEU A 162 12.49 -13.14 -3.35
CA LEU A 162 13.15 -11.85 -3.62
C LEU A 162 12.10 -10.76 -3.89
N GLY A 163 11.07 -11.06 -4.67
CA GLY A 163 9.95 -10.14 -4.90
C GLY A 163 9.24 -9.75 -3.60
N SER A 164 9.04 -10.70 -2.68
CA SER A 164 8.50 -10.41 -1.35
C SER A 164 9.40 -9.50 -0.52
N ALA A 165 10.73 -9.69 -0.59
CA ALA A 165 11.68 -8.87 0.16
C ALA A 165 11.71 -7.42 -0.36
N THR A 166 11.70 -7.23 -1.68
CA THR A 166 11.73 -5.89 -2.25
C THR A 166 10.43 -5.12 -2.04
N VAL A 167 9.27 -5.77 -2.08
CA VAL A 167 7.99 -5.09 -1.73
C VAL A 167 7.95 -4.69 -0.25
N ALA A 168 8.52 -5.50 0.65
CA ALA A 168 8.63 -5.14 2.06
C ALA A 168 9.47 -3.86 2.25
N VAL A 169 10.63 -3.76 1.58
CA VAL A 169 11.47 -2.55 1.59
C VAL A 169 10.72 -1.35 1.02
N TYR A 170 10.01 -1.52 -0.10
CA TYR A 170 9.18 -0.47 -0.70
C TYR A 170 8.12 0.05 0.29
N LEU A 171 7.41 -0.83 0.99
CA LEU A 171 6.39 -0.41 1.96
C LEU A 171 7.02 0.33 3.15
N VAL A 172 8.15 -0.14 3.69
CA VAL A 172 8.82 0.54 4.81
C VAL A 172 9.33 1.93 4.41
N ILE A 173 9.97 2.07 3.24
CA ILE A 173 10.40 3.38 2.73
C ILE A 173 9.19 4.27 2.46
N GLY A 174 8.13 3.70 1.89
CA GLY A 174 6.89 4.42 1.61
C GLY A 174 6.25 4.98 2.87
N GLN A 175 6.22 4.23 3.97
CA GLN A 175 5.70 4.71 5.25
C GLN A 175 6.48 5.93 5.76
N HIS A 176 7.80 5.95 5.58
CA HIS A 176 8.62 7.09 6.00
C HIS A 176 8.38 8.33 5.13
N LEU A 177 8.40 8.19 3.81
CA LEU A 177 8.28 9.30 2.87
C LEU A 177 6.85 9.87 2.79
N ARG A 178 5.82 9.03 2.89
CA ARG A 178 4.42 9.44 2.72
C ARG A 178 3.83 10.21 3.90
N ARG A 179 4.53 10.27 5.05
CA ARG A 179 4.12 11.08 6.20
C ARG A 179 4.03 12.57 5.86
N TRP A 180 4.99 13.07 5.08
CA TRP A 180 5.11 14.50 4.75
C TRP A 180 5.01 14.77 3.24
N MET A 181 5.42 13.82 2.38
CA MET A 181 5.46 14.06 0.93
C MET A 181 4.06 13.95 0.29
N PRO A 182 3.68 14.86 -0.62
CA PRO A 182 2.43 14.75 -1.38
C PRO A 182 2.32 13.44 -2.17
N LEU A 183 1.11 12.89 -2.27
CA LEU A 183 0.86 11.57 -2.88
C LEU A 183 1.32 11.52 -4.34
N TRP A 184 1.08 12.61 -5.07
CA TRP A 184 1.36 12.66 -6.51
C TRP A 184 2.85 12.65 -6.81
N ILE A 185 3.64 13.45 -6.09
CA ILE A 185 5.10 13.50 -6.23
C ILE A 185 5.71 12.14 -5.91
N TYR A 186 5.30 11.53 -4.80
CA TYR A 186 5.78 10.21 -4.41
C TYR A 186 5.40 9.16 -5.45
N THR A 187 4.10 9.00 -5.74
CA THR A 187 3.58 7.91 -6.57
C THR A 187 4.07 7.99 -8.01
N PHE A 188 4.07 9.18 -8.62
CA PHE A 188 4.59 9.37 -9.97
C PHE A 188 6.06 8.95 -10.08
N THR A 189 6.89 9.41 -9.13
CA THR A 189 8.34 9.13 -9.13
C THR A 189 8.61 7.64 -8.96
N ILE A 190 8.02 6.98 -7.97
CA ILE A 190 8.28 5.56 -7.72
C ILE A 190 7.78 4.68 -8.86
N ILE A 191 6.64 5.01 -9.46
CA ILE A 191 6.05 4.25 -10.57
C ILE A 191 6.94 4.40 -11.81
N PHE A 192 7.39 5.62 -12.09
CA PHE A 192 8.33 5.87 -13.20
C PHE A 192 9.61 5.05 -13.05
N VAL A 193 10.26 5.10 -11.88
CA VAL A 193 11.47 4.33 -11.60
C VAL A 193 11.20 2.82 -11.64
N ALA A 194 10.05 2.36 -11.14
CA ALA A 194 9.67 0.95 -11.17
C ALA A 194 9.56 0.44 -12.61
N TYR A 195 8.84 1.15 -13.49
CA TYR A 195 8.74 0.78 -14.90
C TYR A 195 10.07 0.83 -15.63
N SER A 196 10.91 1.85 -15.38
CA SER A 196 12.26 1.91 -15.95
C SER A 196 13.13 0.74 -15.47
N THR A 197 13.02 0.36 -14.20
CA THR A 197 13.74 -0.77 -13.63
C THR A 197 13.28 -2.09 -14.24
N SER A 198 11.96 -2.33 -14.32
CA SER A 198 11.42 -3.54 -14.91
C SER A 198 11.76 -3.69 -16.38
N LEU A 199 11.76 -2.58 -17.14
CA LEU A 199 12.21 -2.57 -18.53
C LEU A 199 13.71 -2.92 -18.63
N SER A 200 14.55 -2.31 -17.80
CA SER A 200 16.00 -2.57 -17.78
C SER A 200 16.33 -4.02 -17.42
N LEU A 201 15.66 -4.57 -16.40
CA LEU A 201 15.82 -5.97 -16.02
C LEU A 201 15.37 -6.93 -17.11
N SER A 202 14.31 -6.59 -17.87
CA SER A 202 13.86 -7.41 -18.99
C SER A 202 14.96 -7.58 -20.03
N PHE A 203 15.68 -6.50 -20.39
CA PHE A 203 16.84 -6.58 -21.29
C PHE A 203 17.96 -7.45 -20.72
N LEU A 204 18.26 -7.32 -19.41
CA LEU A 204 19.31 -8.12 -18.76
C LEU A 204 18.96 -9.62 -18.71
N LEU A 205 17.68 -9.96 -18.62
CA LEU A 205 17.19 -11.34 -18.67
C LEU A 205 17.16 -11.92 -20.09
N GLY A 206 17.68 -11.19 -21.09
CA GLY A 206 17.82 -11.67 -22.47
C GLY A 206 16.58 -11.49 -23.32
N GLU A 207 15.54 -10.81 -22.81
CA GLU A 207 14.45 -10.34 -23.66
C GLU A 207 15.03 -9.30 -24.61
N ASN A 208 14.81 -9.48 -25.92
CA ASN A 208 15.20 -8.51 -26.95
C ASN A 208 13.94 -7.83 -27.51
N PRO A 209 13.24 -7.00 -26.71
CA PRO A 209 12.00 -6.40 -27.16
C PRO A 209 12.30 -5.38 -28.27
N SER A 210 11.80 -5.65 -29.47
CA SER A 210 11.73 -4.60 -30.50
C SER A 210 10.87 -3.43 -29.99
N LEU A 211 11.05 -2.22 -30.51
CA LEU A 211 10.16 -1.07 -30.22
C LEU A 211 8.68 -1.42 -30.40
N SER A 212 8.37 -2.29 -31.37
CA SER A 212 7.01 -2.76 -31.62
C SER A 212 6.45 -3.69 -30.54
N MET A 213 7.32 -4.33 -29.75
CA MET A 213 6.97 -5.16 -28.59
C MET A 213 6.79 -4.29 -27.34
N VAL A 214 7.67 -3.30 -27.12
CA VAL A 214 7.55 -2.33 -26.01
C VAL A 214 6.21 -1.61 -26.04
N PHE A 215 5.77 -1.15 -27.21
CA PHE A 215 4.45 -0.54 -27.41
C PHE A 215 3.39 -1.51 -27.93
N GLY A 216 3.67 -2.82 -27.86
CA GLY A 216 2.78 -3.86 -28.38
C GLY A 216 1.41 -3.89 -27.70
N PHE A 217 1.36 -3.46 -26.44
CA PHE A 217 0.12 -3.35 -25.65
C PHE A 217 -0.87 -2.30 -26.19
N LEU A 218 -0.43 -1.35 -27.04
CA LEU A 218 -1.31 -0.37 -27.69
C LEU A 218 -2.09 -0.95 -28.87
N ARG A 219 -1.76 -2.16 -29.32
CA ARG A 219 -2.46 -2.80 -30.45
C ARG A 219 -3.86 -3.29 -30.03
N GLN A 220 -4.79 -3.25 -30.98
CA GLN A 220 -6.22 -3.52 -30.77
C GLN A 220 -6.60 -4.80 -30.00
N PRO A 221 -5.91 -5.97 -30.10
CA PRO A 221 -6.29 -7.10 -29.24
C PRO A 221 -5.85 -6.95 -27.78
N TYR A 222 -4.79 -6.18 -27.51
CA TYR A 222 -4.21 -6.05 -26.17
C TYR A 222 -4.66 -4.79 -25.44
N LEU A 223 -5.09 -3.75 -26.18
CA LEU A 223 -5.44 -2.45 -25.62
C LEU A 223 -6.50 -2.53 -24.49
N PRO A 224 -7.60 -3.31 -24.60
CA PRO A 224 -8.57 -3.41 -23.50
C PRO A 224 -7.96 -4.03 -22.24
N TYR A 225 -7.13 -5.07 -22.38
CA TYR A 225 -6.44 -5.71 -21.25
C TYR A 225 -5.39 -4.79 -20.63
N ALA A 226 -4.66 -4.03 -21.46
CA ALA A 226 -3.68 -3.05 -21.02
C ALA A 226 -4.35 -1.91 -20.24
N LEU A 227 -5.51 -1.42 -20.70
CA LEU A 227 -6.29 -0.42 -19.97
C LEU A 227 -6.85 -0.99 -18.67
N TYR A 228 -7.38 -2.21 -18.69
CA TYR A 228 -7.90 -2.87 -17.49
C TYR A 228 -6.81 -3.07 -16.42
N LEU A 229 -5.68 -3.69 -16.79
CA LEU A 229 -4.56 -3.96 -15.88
C LEU A 229 -3.84 -2.67 -15.46
N GLY A 230 -3.65 -1.73 -16.39
CA GLY A 230 -2.98 -0.47 -16.14
C GLY A 230 -3.79 0.49 -15.29
N ALA A 231 -5.09 0.66 -15.57
CA ALA A 231 -5.94 1.56 -14.80
C ALA A 231 -6.42 0.94 -13.48
N GLY A 232 -6.81 -0.34 -13.49
CA GLY A 232 -7.36 -1.05 -12.33
C GLY A 232 -6.29 -1.35 -11.26
N PRO A 233 -5.67 -2.55 -11.28
CA PRO A 233 -4.66 -2.90 -10.29
C PRO A 233 -3.40 -2.02 -10.39
N GLY A 234 -2.98 -1.63 -11.60
CA GLY A 234 -1.76 -0.83 -11.83
C GLY A 234 -1.80 0.56 -11.19
N LEU A 235 -2.68 1.45 -11.67
CA LEU A 235 -2.80 2.79 -11.10
C LEU A 235 -3.68 2.79 -9.86
N GLY A 236 -4.92 2.29 -9.94
CA GLY A 236 -5.86 2.32 -8.83
C GLY A 236 -5.35 1.59 -7.58
N GLY A 237 -4.87 0.35 -7.74
CA GLY A 237 -4.34 -0.46 -6.64
C GLY A 237 -3.13 0.17 -5.97
N HIS A 238 -2.10 0.53 -6.73
CA HIS A 238 -0.88 1.10 -6.14
C HIS A 238 -1.07 2.52 -5.60
N VAL A 239 -1.88 3.36 -6.25
CA VAL A 239 -2.22 4.68 -5.70
C VAL A 239 -2.95 4.52 -4.37
N MET A 240 -3.87 3.54 -4.26
CA MET A 240 -4.55 3.23 -3.00
C MET A 240 -3.57 2.79 -1.90
N ILE A 241 -2.67 1.85 -2.20
CA ILE A 241 -1.64 1.40 -1.24
C ILE A 241 -0.77 2.58 -0.79
N ASN A 242 -0.29 3.39 -1.74
CA ASN A 242 0.52 4.59 -1.46
C ASN A 242 -0.25 5.66 -0.68
N PHE A 243 -1.57 5.74 -0.86
CA PHE A 243 -2.42 6.60 -0.06
C PHE A 243 -2.52 6.07 1.38
N LEU A 244 -2.83 4.79 1.55
CA LEU A 244 -3.05 4.15 2.84
C LEU A 244 -1.80 4.03 3.71
N ILE A 245 -0.61 3.92 3.11
CA ILE A 245 0.66 3.77 3.87
C ILE A 245 1.01 4.98 4.74
N LYS A 246 0.33 6.11 4.52
CA LYS A 246 0.39 7.28 5.42
C LYS A 246 -0.33 7.00 6.75
N PHE A 247 -1.39 6.22 6.73
CA PHE A 247 -2.33 6.03 7.84
C PHE A 247 -2.26 4.64 8.48
N VAL A 248 -1.78 3.64 7.75
CA VAL A 248 -1.77 2.24 8.15
C VAL A 248 -0.35 1.70 8.06
N SER A 249 0.06 0.85 9.01
CA SER A 249 1.40 0.27 8.99
C SER A 249 1.66 -0.63 7.77
N PRO A 250 2.93 -0.73 7.33
CA PRO A 250 3.37 -1.71 6.33
C PRO A 250 2.98 -3.15 6.66
N LEU A 251 2.99 -3.53 7.93
CA LEU A 251 2.64 -4.88 8.36
C LEU A 251 1.14 -5.17 8.12
N THR A 252 0.27 -4.23 8.52
CA THR A 252 -1.16 -4.33 8.30
C THR A 252 -1.50 -4.29 6.80
N ILE A 253 -0.90 -3.38 6.03
CA ILE A 253 -1.09 -3.30 4.57
C ILE A 253 -0.64 -4.59 3.87
N SER A 254 0.57 -5.06 4.14
CA SER A 254 1.10 -6.28 3.51
C SER A 254 0.25 -7.50 3.86
N THR A 255 -0.25 -7.59 5.09
CA THR A 255 -1.15 -8.70 5.48
C THR A 255 -2.49 -8.59 4.77
N ALA A 256 -3.06 -7.38 4.67
CA ALA A 256 -4.30 -7.16 3.93
C ALA A 256 -4.14 -7.54 2.44
N MET A 257 -2.99 -7.24 1.83
CA MET A 257 -2.67 -7.66 0.46
C MET A 257 -2.65 -9.18 0.29
N THR A 258 -2.27 -9.97 1.31
CA THR A 258 -2.36 -11.44 1.22
C THR A 258 -3.80 -11.96 1.07
N SER A 259 -4.82 -11.13 1.29
CA SER A 259 -6.24 -11.44 1.01
C SER A 259 -6.56 -11.51 -0.48
N GLU A 260 -5.65 -11.08 -1.36
CA GLU A 260 -5.85 -11.04 -2.82
C GLU A 260 -6.39 -12.36 -3.40
N PRO A 261 -5.87 -13.57 -3.09
CA PRO A 261 -6.41 -14.81 -3.63
C PRO A 261 -7.84 -15.08 -3.15
N PHE A 262 -8.19 -14.67 -1.93
CA PHE A 262 -9.54 -14.83 -1.39
C PHE A 262 -10.53 -13.90 -2.10
N ILE A 263 -10.22 -12.61 -2.17
CA ILE A 263 -11.06 -11.60 -2.84
C ILE A 263 -11.13 -11.91 -4.35
N GLY A 264 -10.00 -12.27 -4.96
CA GLY A 264 -9.89 -12.63 -6.37
C GLY A 264 -10.74 -13.85 -6.74
N SER A 265 -10.80 -14.87 -5.87
CA SER A 265 -11.67 -16.04 -6.09
C SER A 265 -13.16 -15.66 -6.08
N ILE A 266 -13.57 -14.78 -5.16
CA ILE A 266 -14.94 -14.28 -5.08
C ILE A 266 -15.29 -13.43 -6.31
N LEU A 267 -14.42 -12.48 -6.68
CA LEU A 267 -14.61 -11.63 -7.85
C LEU A 267 -14.63 -12.46 -9.15
N GLY A 268 -13.75 -13.45 -9.27
CA GLY A 268 -13.71 -14.38 -10.40
C GLY A 268 -15.03 -15.13 -10.57
N TYR A 269 -15.63 -15.58 -9.47
CA TYR A 269 -16.96 -16.21 -9.50
C TYR A 269 -18.07 -15.21 -9.88
N VAL A 270 -18.09 -14.02 -9.27
CA VAL A 270 -19.14 -12.99 -9.54
C VAL A 270 -19.14 -12.53 -11.00
N VAL A 271 -17.96 -12.40 -11.60
CA VAL A 271 -17.81 -12.01 -13.02
C VAL A 271 -18.05 -13.21 -13.96
N GLY A 272 -18.18 -14.42 -13.44
CA GLY A 272 -18.39 -15.64 -14.23
C GLY A 272 -17.12 -16.17 -14.91
N LEU A 273 -15.94 -15.78 -14.42
CA LEU A 273 -14.63 -16.23 -14.91
C LEU A 273 -14.12 -17.50 -14.22
N GLN A 274 -14.65 -17.83 -13.04
CA GLN A 274 -14.26 -19.01 -12.26
C GLN A 274 -15.48 -19.72 -11.65
N GLU A 275 -15.29 -20.99 -11.30
CA GLU A 275 -16.25 -21.76 -10.53
C GLU A 275 -16.37 -21.22 -9.09
N VAL A 276 -17.39 -21.68 -8.36
CA VAL A 276 -17.64 -21.29 -6.96
C VAL A 276 -16.38 -21.59 -6.11
N PRO A 277 -15.94 -20.65 -5.25
CA PRO A 277 -14.86 -20.88 -4.31
C PRO A 277 -15.10 -22.13 -3.45
N GLN A 278 -14.09 -22.99 -3.39
CA GLN A 278 -14.17 -24.28 -2.71
C GLN A 278 -13.95 -24.13 -1.20
N PHE A 279 -14.08 -25.23 -0.46
CA PHE A 279 -14.07 -25.24 1.01
C PHE A 279 -12.80 -24.60 1.61
N PHE A 280 -11.61 -24.86 1.05
CA PHE A 280 -10.37 -24.32 1.62
C PHE A 280 -10.23 -22.82 1.37
N THR A 281 -10.81 -22.28 0.30
CA THR A 281 -10.86 -20.82 0.06
C THR A 281 -11.65 -20.12 1.16
N TRP A 282 -12.81 -20.65 1.55
CA TRP A 282 -13.61 -20.08 2.65
C TRP A 282 -12.93 -20.23 4.01
N LEU A 283 -12.43 -21.44 4.32
CA LEU A 283 -11.75 -21.71 5.59
C LEU A 283 -10.49 -20.86 5.73
N GLY A 284 -9.63 -20.86 4.72
CA GLY A 284 -8.40 -20.08 4.72
C GLY A 284 -8.68 -18.57 4.70
N GLY A 285 -9.72 -18.11 4.02
CA GLY A 285 -10.17 -16.71 4.05
C GLY A 285 -10.58 -16.26 5.45
N ALA A 286 -11.35 -17.06 6.18
CA ALA A 286 -11.73 -16.75 7.56
C ALA A 286 -10.51 -16.69 8.50
N ILE A 287 -9.58 -17.64 8.37
CA ILE A 287 -8.33 -17.66 9.15
C ILE A 287 -7.45 -16.45 8.81
N LEU A 288 -7.36 -16.09 7.53
CA LEU A 288 -6.57 -14.95 7.06
C LEU A 288 -7.10 -13.65 7.67
N LEU A 289 -8.42 -13.42 7.58
CA LEU A 289 -9.07 -12.23 8.13
C LEU A 289 -8.94 -12.17 9.66
N LEU A 290 -8.99 -13.31 10.34
CA LEU A 290 -8.70 -13.39 11.78
C LEU A 290 -7.26 -12.97 12.10
N GLY A 291 -6.28 -13.44 11.31
CA GLY A 291 -4.89 -13.03 11.44
C GLY A 291 -4.72 -11.52 11.26
N LEU A 292 -5.33 -10.95 10.22
CA LEU A 292 -5.34 -9.51 9.98
C LEU A 292 -5.95 -8.73 11.14
N TYR A 293 -7.09 -9.18 11.67
CA TYR A 293 -7.72 -8.58 12.85
C TYR A 293 -6.81 -8.59 14.08
N ILE A 294 -6.10 -9.70 14.33
CA ILE A 294 -5.14 -9.81 15.44
C ILE A 294 -3.98 -8.81 15.27
N ILE A 295 -3.48 -8.62 14.04
CA ILE A 295 -2.42 -7.65 13.76
C ILE A 295 -2.89 -6.23 14.07
N VAL A 296 -4.08 -5.84 13.59
CA VAL A 296 -4.63 -4.49 13.81
C VAL A 296 -4.77 -4.20 15.31
N ASN A 297 -5.34 -5.14 16.08
CA ASN A 297 -5.45 -4.99 17.53
C ASN A 297 -4.07 -4.96 18.22
N GLY A 298 -3.12 -5.74 17.71
CA GLY A 298 -1.75 -5.80 18.22
C GLY A 298 -0.98 -4.50 18.00
N GLU A 299 -1.25 -3.82 16.89
CA GLU A 299 -0.71 -2.51 16.52
C GLU A 299 -1.31 -1.41 17.41
N GLU A 300 -2.64 -1.39 17.59
CA GLU A 300 -3.34 -0.44 18.48
C GLU A 300 -2.79 -0.51 19.91
N GLN A 301 -2.68 -1.72 20.48
CA GLN A 301 -2.11 -1.91 21.82
C GLN A 301 -0.64 -1.49 21.92
N ARG A 302 0.14 -1.56 20.83
CA ARG A 302 1.53 -1.09 20.85
C ARG A 302 1.55 0.44 20.90
N ASN A 303 0.76 1.09 20.05
CA ASN A 303 0.70 2.55 19.98
C ASN A 303 0.25 3.14 21.33
N ASP A 304 -0.77 2.57 21.97
CA ASP A 304 -1.24 3.00 23.29
C ASP A 304 -0.14 2.93 24.37
N ARG A 305 0.70 1.87 24.34
CA ARG A 305 1.82 1.72 25.28
C ARG A 305 2.92 2.74 25.04
N GLU A 306 3.22 3.04 23.78
CA GLU A 306 4.23 4.04 23.41
C GLU A 306 3.79 5.45 23.85
N GLU A 307 2.51 5.78 23.70
CA GLU A 307 1.95 7.05 24.18
C GLU A 307 2.01 7.18 25.71
N GLN A 308 1.69 6.09 26.43
CA GLN A 308 1.78 6.06 27.89
C GLN A 308 3.23 6.20 28.39
N GLN A 309 4.19 5.55 27.74
CA GLN A 309 5.61 5.66 28.07
C GLN A 309 6.12 7.09 27.84
N THR A 310 5.81 7.67 26.69
CA THR A 310 6.21 9.05 26.35
C THR A 310 5.63 10.06 27.34
N SER A 311 4.35 9.88 27.73
CA SER A 311 3.69 10.73 28.72
C SER A 311 4.33 10.61 30.12
N THR A 312 4.76 9.39 30.48
CA THR A 312 5.43 9.15 31.77
C THR A 312 6.83 9.77 31.80
N GLU A 313 7.60 9.63 30.72
CA GLU A 313 8.93 10.26 30.57
C GLU A 313 8.86 11.79 30.57
N ALA A 314 7.79 12.38 30.00
CA ALA A 314 7.60 13.82 30.00
C ALA A 314 7.24 14.41 31.39
N LEU A 315 6.74 13.58 32.31
CA LEU A 315 6.35 13.98 33.66
C LEU A 315 7.46 13.78 34.71
N SER A 316 8.52 13.02 34.38
CA SER A 316 9.67 12.73 35.25
C SER A 316 10.82 13.70 35.05
#